data_AF-A0A5C8S666-F1
#
_entry.id   AF-A0A5C8S666-F1
#
_cell.length_a   1.000
_cell.length_b   1.000
_cell.length_c   1.000
_cell.angle_alpha   90.00
_cell.angle_beta   90.00
_cell.angle_gamma   90.00
#
_symmetry.space_group_name_H-M   'P 1'
#
loop_
_entity.id
_entity.type
_entity.pdbx_description
1 polymer ?
#
loop_
_entity_poly.entity_id
_entity_poly.type
_entity_poly.pdbx_seq_one_letter_code
_entity_poly.pdbx_strand_id
1 'polypeptide(L)' 'MDGAPKVTDSMVKSDLHPPHSGPGSDPVLYGVAAGLAELFPPVTGHARAVHDRDPVETDEPERD' A
#
# COMPACT_ATOMS: atom_id res chain seq x y z
N MET A 1 -2.28 37.36 20.65
CA MET A 1 -1.12 36.95 19.84
C MET A 1 -1.11 35.44 19.86
N ASP A 2 -1.87 34.86 18.95
CA ASP A 2 -2.09 33.41 18.87
C ASP A 2 -0.81 32.72 18.43
N GLY A 3 -0.29 31.86 19.29
CA GLY A 3 0.90 31.07 19.03
C GLY A 3 0.66 30.13 17.87
N ALA A 4 1.28 30.43 16.72
CA ALA A 4 1.27 29.52 15.58
C ALA A 4 1.78 28.13 16.00
N PRO A 5 1.16 27.04 15.53
CA PRO A 5 1.64 25.71 15.83
C PRO A 5 3.03 25.56 15.23
N LYS A 6 4.02 25.29 16.08
CA LYS A 6 5.37 24.95 15.63
C LYS A 6 5.26 23.60 14.92
N VAL A 7 5.31 23.61 13.59
CA VAL A 7 5.54 22.40 12.81
C VAL A 7 6.90 21.89 13.24
N THR A 8 6.90 20.95 14.18
CA THR A 8 8.09 20.18 14.51
C THR A 8 8.29 19.25 13.33
N ASP A 9 9.17 19.64 12.42
CA ASP A 9 9.75 18.78 11.41
C ASP A 9 10.49 17.65 12.14
N SER A 10 9.74 16.66 12.61
CA SER A 10 10.28 15.42 13.08
C SER A 10 10.72 14.69 11.84
N MET A 11 11.96 14.95 11.41
CA MET A 11 12.63 14.16 10.40
C MET A 11 12.61 12.71 10.88
N VAL A 12 11.65 11.93 10.37
CA VAL A 12 11.51 10.52 10.67
C VAL A 12 12.73 9.86 10.05
N LYS A 13 13.78 9.67 10.86
CA LYS A 13 14.87 8.77 10.51
C LYS A 13 14.31 7.36 10.61
N SER A 14 13.59 6.94 9.59
CA SER A 14 13.26 5.54 9.41
C SER A 14 14.56 4.87 8.97
N ASP A 15 15.18 4.08 9.84
CA ASP A 15 16.30 3.19 9.49
C ASP A 15 15.76 2.06 8.61
N LEU A 16 15.46 2.42 7.36
CA LEU A 16 14.92 1.53 6.37
C LEU A 16 16.04 0.74 5.73
N HIS A 17 15.82 -0.56 5.61
CA HIS A 17 16.73 -1.50 4.97
C HIS A 17 16.08 -2.05 3.70
N PRO A 18 16.11 -1.29 2.59
CA PRO A 18 15.61 -1.80 1.32
C PRO A 18 16.44 -3.03 0.90
N PRO A 19 15.81 -4.03 0.25
CA PRO A 19 16.52 -5.18 -0.28
C PRO A 19 17.56 -4.74 -1.33
N HIS A 20 18.69 -5.44 -1.41
CA HIS A 20 19.76 -5.04 -2.32
C HIS A 20 19.51 -5.36 -3.80
N SER A 21 18.45 -6.12 -4.11
CA SER A 21 18.12 -6.53 -5.48
C SER A 21 16.63 -6.82 -5.65
N GLY A 22 16.16 -6.78 -6.89
CA GLY A 22 14.77 -7.02 -7.25
C GLY A 22 13.89 -5.76 -7.25
N PRO A 23 12.58 -5.89 -7.52
CA PRO A 23 11.71 -4.73 -7.75
C PRO A 23 11.56 -3.76 -6.56
N GLY A 24 11.83 -4.24 -5.34
CA GLY A 24 11.77 -3.44 -4.11
C GLY A 24 13.09 -2.79 -3.71
N SER A 25 14.15 -2.85 -4.55
CA SER A 25 15.49 -2.41 -4.14
C SER A 25 15.74 -0.91 -4.23
N ASP A 26 14.86 -0.15 -4.88
CA ASP A 26 14.98 1.29 -4.94
C ASP A 26 14.73 1.89 -3.54
N PRO A 27 15.73 2.56 -2.93
CA PRO A 27 15.63 3.04 -1.56
C PRO A 27 14.60 4.17 -1.39
N VAL A 28 14.37 4.97 -2.42
CA VAL A 28 13.40 6.07 -2.39
C VAL A 28 11.99 5.49 -2.44
N LEU A 29 11.72 4.59 -3.38
CA LEU A 29 10.41 3.95 -3.49
C LEU A 29 10.08 3.09 -2.27
N TYR A 30 11.08 2.39 -1.72
CA TYR A 30 10.92 1.65 -0.46
C TYR A 30 10.57 2.59 0.70
N GLY A 31 11.26 3.74 0.79
CA GLY A 31 11.00 4.78 1.76
C GLY A 31 9.58 5.32 1.72
N VAL A 32 9.11 5.65 0.51
CA VAL A 32 7.74 6.12 0.29
C VAL A 32 6.73 5.04 0.70
N ALA A 33 6.93 3.80 0.28
CA ALA A 33 6.01 2.70 0.60
C ALA A 33 5.93 2.44 2.11
N ALA A 34 7.08 2.45 2.81
CA ALA A 34 7.12 2.28 4.26
C ALA A 34 6.41 3.44 4.99
N GLY A 35 6.70 4.69 4.63
CA GLY A 35 6.06 5.86 5.23
C GLY A 35 4.56 5.90 4.99
N LEU A 36 4.09 5.50 3.80
CA LEU A 36 2.66 5.36 3.53
C LEU A 36 2.04 4.27 4.40
N ALA A 37 2.68 3.11 4.55
CA ALA A 37 2.15 2.01 5.35
C ALA A 37 1.93 2.39 6.83
N GLU A 38 2.78 3.25 7.41
CA GLU A 38 2.60 3.75 8.78
C GLU A 38 1.34 4.60 8.97
N LEU A 39 0.84 5.24 7.90
CA LEU A 39 -0.36 6.07 7.94
C LEU A 39 -1.66 5.26 7.93
N PHE A 40 -1.59 3.98 7.53
CA PHE A 40 -2.77 3.12 7.41
C PHE A 40 -2.70 2.02 8.46
N PRO A 41 -3.48 2.13 9.55
CA PRO A 41 -3.61 1.05 10.52
C PRO A 41 -3.96 -0.27 9.80
N PRO A 42 -3.38 -1.41 10.20
CA PRO A 42 -3.72 -2.70 9.61
C PRO A 42 -5.23 -2.91 9.66
N VAL A 43 -5.85 -3.20 8.51
CA VAL A 43 -7.28 -3.45 8.45
C VAL A 43 -7.55 -4.79 9.14
N THR A 44 -8.01 -4.74 10.38
CA THR A 44 -8.52 -5.89 11.13
C THR A 44 -9.97 -6.17 10.72
N GLY A 45 -10.18 -6.44 9.44
CA GLY A 45 -11.49 -6.73 8.86
C GLY A 45 -11.42 -8.03 8.10
N HIS A 46 -12.07 -9.06 8.66
CA HIS A 46 -12.25 -10.43 8.17
C HIS A 46 -11.61 -10.76 6.82
N ALA A 47 -10.63 -11.66 6.84
CA ALA A 47 -10.26 -12.46 5.67
C ALA A 47 -11.54 -13.17 5.19
N ARG A 48 -12.26 -12.54 4.26
CA ARG A 48 -13.32 -13.20 3.51
C ARG A 48 -12.60 -14.23 2.68
N ALA A 49 -12.74 -15.49 3.10
CA ALA A 49 -12.26 -16.64 2.35
C ALA A 49 -12.61 -16.43 0.88
N VAL A 50 -11.63 -16.66 0.02
CA VAL A 50 -11.74 -16.60 -1.43
C VAL A 50 -12.64 -17.76 -1.88
N HIS A 51 -13.95 -17.59 -1.70
CA HIS A 51 -15.03 -18.32 -2.35
C HIS A 51 -15.90 -17.21 -2.96
N ASP A 52 -16.01 -17.05 -4.27
CA ASP A 52 -16.22 -18.06 -5.29
C ASP A 52 -15.61 -17.55 -6.61
N ARG A 53 -15.06 -18.45 -7.42
CA ARG A 53 -14.85 -18.12 -8.84
C ARG A 53 -16.23 -18.16 -9.47
N ASP A 54 -16.84 -17.01 -9.74
CA ASP A 54 -17.92 -16.99 -10.72
C ASP A 54 -17.34 -17.48 -12.07
N PRO A 55 -17.89 -18.53 -12.69
CA PRO A 55 -17.48 -18.92 -14.03
C PRO A 55 -17.81 -17.76 -14.97
N VAL A 56 -16.84 -17.38 -15.80
CA VAL A 56 -17.07 -16.43 -16.88
C VAL A 56 -18.23 -16.97 -17.73
N GLU A 57 -19.33 -16.24 -17.76
CA GLU A 57 -20.39 -16.52 -18.72
C GLU A 57 -19.84 -16.08 -20.07
N THR A 58 -19.36 -17.06 -20.84
CA THR A 58 -18.95 -16.85 -22.23
C THR A 58 -20.21 -16.55 -23.01
N ASP A 59 -20.52 -15.27 -23.20
CA ASP A 59 -21.54 -14.85 -24.15
C ASP A 59 -20.88 -14.92 -25.55
N GLU A 60 -20.89 -16.10 -26.16
CA GLU A 60 -20.53 -16.24 -27.57
C GLU A 60 -21.71 -15.71 -28.41
N PRO A 61 -21.52 -14.66 -29.24
CA PRO A 61 -22.58 -14.20 -30.10
C PRO A 61 -22.84 -15.24 -31.20
N GLU A 62 -24.08 -15.73 -31.23
CA GLU A 62 -24.70 -16.55 -32.27
C GLU A 62 -24.31 -16.02 -33.66
N ARG A 63 -23.59 -16.84 -34.45
CA ARG A 63 -23.37 -16.59 -35.87
C ARG A 63 -24.49 -17.26 -36.67
N ASP A 64 -25.27 -16.45 -37.37
CA ASP A 64 -26.09 -16.85 -38.52
C ASP A 64 -25.24 -17.45 -39.66
#